data_AF-A0A8J6VGS7-F1
#
_entry.id   AF-A0A8J6VGS7-F1
#
_cell.length_a   1.000
_cell.length_b   1.000
_cell.length_c   1.000
_cell.angle_alpha   90.00
_cell.angle_beta   90.00
_cell.angle_gamma   90.00
#
_symmetry.space_group_name_H-M   'P 1'
#
loop_
_entity.id
_entity.type
_entity.pdbx_description
1 polymer ?
#
loop_
_entity_poly.entity_id
_entity_poly.type
_entity_poly.pdbx_seq_one_letter_code
_entity_poly.pdbx_strand_id
1 'polypeptide(L)'
;MQPELGVTQSGLNYSVHSISRVPASALTASEFFEQYQKPGVPVIVAGLLDAELDWSLDYLREKLNTFVLPIRRYGWKRYEQDKRTWQSIGSGTEAQRVPFIQYAEMLESGEAQEQDIYLVKRSLKNTPLEQNLASLQQVGEKLGLAPMSDFNLWLGTSGHITCLHYDPMDGTLIQLRGAKKVVLFPPSQLYNLYPFSFWVHLRHGLKMRASYSQVYPERPDFEAFPRLRQALQHRYDDVLRQGEVLFIPAGWWHELTTVGNEAGDVMVCSVNRFWQVPAVRSLRLWSKWRVHLGSVCAIPHILGDVIRAIASGNAQALSQIWQKI
;
A
#
# COMPACT_ATOMS: atom_id res chain seq x y z
N MET A 1 13.09 -18.24 -12.67
CA MET A 1 14.05 -17.18 -13.03
C MET A 1 13.71 -15.97 -12.19
N GLN A 2 14.55 -15.66 -11.21
CA GLN A 2 14.46 -14.39 -10.48
C GLN A 2 14.73 -13.26 -11.50
N PRO A 3 13.95 -12.17 -11.52
CA PRO A 3 14.41 -10.98 -12.22
C PRO A 3 15.63 -10.46 -11.44
N GLU A 4 16.79 -10.43 -12.08
CA GLU A 4 17.94 -9.69 -11.56
C GLU A 4 17.48 -8.26 -11.30
N LEU A 5 17.46 -7.85 -10.02
CA LEU A 5 17.31 -6.46 -9.61
C LEU A 5 18.64 -5.74 -9.87
N GLY A 6 19.04 -5.74 -11.14
CA GLY A 6 20.10 -4.90 -11.66
C GLY A 6 19.62 -3.46 -11.74
N VAL A 7 20.49 -2.56 -11.30
CA VAL A 7 20.43 -1.12 -11.47
C VAL A 7 19.70 -0.74 -12.76
N THR A 8 18.63 0.05 -12.63
CA THR A 8 17.88 0.60 -13.77
C THR A 8 18.81 1.40 -14.69
N GLN A 9 19.11 0.84 -15.85
CA GLN A 9 19.36 1.61 -17.06
C GLN A 9 18.45 1.06 -18.16
N SER A 10 17.14 1.24 -18.01
CA SER A 10 16.32 1.34 -19.21
C SER A 10 16.74 2.63 -19.90
N GLY A 11 17.06 2.58 -21.20
CA GLY A 11 17.45 3.74 -22.02
C GLY A 11 16.31 4.75 -22.23
N LEU A 12 15.50 4.98 -21.21
CA LEU A 12 14.36 5.87 -21.17
C LEU A 12 14.81 7.19 -20.56
N ASN A 13 14.83 8.22 -21.39
CA ASN A 13 15.21 9.57 -20.97
C ASN A 13 13.98 10.27 -20.35
N TYR A 14 13.87 10.23 -19.02
CA TYR A 14 12.86 10.99 -18.26
C TYR A 14 13.47 11.55 -16.97
N SER A 15 12.94 12.68 -16.52
CA SER A 15 13.35 13.30 -15.26
C SER A 15 12.87 12.47 -14.07
N VAL A 16 13.80 12.03 -13.23
CA VAL A 16 13.51 11.39 -11.94
C VAL A 16 13.66 12.44 -10.84
N HIS A 17 12.59 12.64 -10.07
CA HIS A 17 12.57 13.55 -8.93
C HIS A 17 12.87 12.77 -7.64
N SER A 18 13.60 13.36 -6.70
CA SER A 18 13.78 12.80 -5.36
C SER A 18 12.66 13.26 -4.42
N ILE A 19 12.30 12.44 -3.43
CA ILE A 19 11.36 12.85 -2.38
C ILE A 19 12.14 13.68 -1.36
N SER A 20 11.60 14.82 -0.93
CA SER A 20 12.21 15.62 0.14
C SER A 20 12.38 14.78 1.39
N ARG A 21 13.57 14.83 2.00
CA ARG A 21 13.90 14.10 3.23
C ARG A 21 14.32 15.08 4.30
N VAL A 22 13.66 15.04 5.46
CA VAL A 22 13.88 15.98 6.57
C VAL A 22 13.98 15.25 7.91
N PRO A 23 14.82 15.71 8.85
CA PRO A 23 14.81 15.17 10.21
C PRO A 23 13.60 15.70 10.98
N ALA A 24 13.02 14.88 11.85
CA ALA A 24 11.90 15.25 12.70
C ALA A 24 12.21 16.45 13.61
N SER A 25 13.47 16.60 14.02
CA SER A 25 13.94 17.74 14.83
C SER A 25 13.85 19.09 14.12
N ALA A 26 13.76 19.10 12.79
CA ALA A 26 13.64 20.31 11.98
C ALA A 26 12.18 20.61 11.58
N LEU A 27 11.21 19.92 12.18
CA LEU A 27 9.82 19.96 11.74
C LEU A 27 8.86 20.04 12.93
N THR A 28 8.17 21.17 13.06
CA THR A 28 6.99 21.28 13.92
C THR A 28 5.73 20.76 13.21
N ALA A 29 4.67 20.42 13.96
CA ALA A 29 3.39 20.04 13.38
C ALA A 29 2.80 21.14 12.46
N SER A 30 3.01 22.41 12.79
CA SER A 30 2.55 23.55 11.98
C SER A 30 3.32 23.66 10.66
N GLU A 31 4.64 23.53 10.70
CA GLU A 31 5.48 23.51 9.49
C GLU A 31 5.15 22.30 8.62
N PHE A 32 4.93 21.13 9.24
CA PHE A 32 4.50 19.95 8.50
C PHE A 32 3.17 20.19 7.78
N PHE A 33 2.20 20.77 8.50
CA PHE A 33 0.90 21.10 7.94
C PHE A 33 1.01 22.05 6.75
N GLU A 34 1.69 23.19 6.91
CA GLU A 34 1.77 24.22 5.87
C GLU A 34 2.63 23.80 4.67
N GLN A 35 3.72 23.07 4.88
CA GLN A 35 4.67 22.70 3.82
C GLN A 35 4.29 21.40 3.10
N TYR A 36 3.62 20.45 3.77
CA TYR A 36 3.40 19.10 3.23
C TYR A 36 1.92 18.70 3.22
N GLN A 37 1.24 18.71 4.37
CA GLN A 37 -0.13 18.19 4.45
C GLN A 37 -1.12 19.05 3.66
N LYS A 38 -1.12 20.37 3.87
CA LYS A 38 -2.02 21.32 3.22
C LYS A 38 -1.83 21.38 1.69
N PRO A 39 -0.59 21.51 1.15
CA PRO A 39 -0.38 21.51 -0.30
C PRO A 39 -0.45 20.10 -0.91
N GLY A 40 -0.28 19.05 -0.10
CA GLY A 40 -0.29 17.66 -0.57
C GLY A 40 1.00 17.27 -1.28
N VAL A 41 2.13 17.49 -0.60
CA VAL A 41 3.48 17.16 -1.07
C VAL A 41 4.03 16.00 -0.23
N PRO A 42 4.56 14.92 -0.85
CA PRO A 42 5.15 13.81 -0.13
C PRO A 42 6.47 14.21 0.51
N VAL A 43 6.78 13.59 1.65
CA VAL A 43 8.02 13.83 2.39
C VAL A 43 8.43 12.58 3.16
N ILE A 44 9.73 12.32 3.21
CA ILE A 44 10.32 11.33 4.10
C ILE A 44 10.80 12.05 5.36
N VAL A 45 10.32 11.63 6.51
CA VAL A 45 10.72 12.18 7.81
C VAL A 45 11.50 11.13 8.58
N ALA A 46 12.75 11.45 8.93
CA ALA A 46 13.63 10.59 9.71
C ALA A 46 13.59 10.97 11.20
N GLY A 47 13.75 10.00 12.10
CA GLY A 47 13.83 10.25 13.54
C GLY A 47 12.48 10.57 14.22
N LEU A 48 11.36 10.14 13.62
CA LEU A 48 10.05 10.26 14.28
C LEU A 48 9.82 9.22 15.37
N LEU A 49 10.47 8.05 15.27
CA LEU A 49 10.39 6.95 16.23
C LEU A 49 11.44 7.14 17.34
N ASP A 50 11.02 7.00 18.62
CA ASP A 50 11.87 7.29 19.79
C ASP A 50 12.76 6.11 20.18
N ALA A 51 12.39 4.90 19.76
CA ALA A 51 13.17 3.69 19.89
C ALA A 51 13.05 2.87 18.61
N GLU A 52 14.12 2.17 18.22
CA GLU A 52 14.02 1.15 17.18
C GLU A 52 13.06 0.07 17.67
N LEU A 53 11.89 0.01 17.04
CA LEU A 53 10.97 -1.11 17.21
C LEU A 53 11.63 -2.34 16.58
N ASP A 54 12.23 -3.20 17.40
CA ASP A 54 12.83 -4.45 16.93
C ASP A 54 11.72 -5.47 16.60
N TRP A 55 11.05 -5.26 15.49
CA TRP A 55 10.08 -6.19 14.93
C TRP A 55 10.81 -7.22 14.06
N SER A 56 11.75 -7.93 14.68
CA SER A 56 12.41 -9.11 14.10
C SER A 56 11.42 -10.26 13.88
N LEU A 57 11.82 -11.25 13.07
CA LEU A 57 10.95 -12.40 12.81
C LEU A 57 10.68 -13.17 14.11
N ASP A 58 11.69 -13.32 14.96
CA ASP A 58 11.57 -13.98 16.26
C ASP A 58 10.64 -13.22 17.21
N TYR A 59 10.77 -11.89 17.29
CA TYR A 59 9.85 -11.07 18.08
C TYR A 59 8.40 -11.24 17.61
N LEU A 60 8.16 -11.13 16.30
CA LEU A 60 6.82 -11.28 15.74
C LEU A 60 6.31 -12.72 15.94
N ARG A 61 7.16 -13.73 15.84
CA ARG A 61 6.81 -15.14 16.07
C ARG A 61 6.38 -15.36 17.51
N GLU A 62 7.12 -14.82 18.47
CA GLU A 62 6.79 -14.90 19.90
C GLU A 62 5.44 -14.22 20.19
N LYS A 63 5.25 -12.98 19.72
CA LYS A 63 4.05 -12.20 20.04
C LYS A 63 2.81 -12.68 19.30
N LEU A 64 2.91 -12.90 17.99
CA LEU A 64 1.76 -13.28 17.17
C LEU A 64 1.49 -14.77 17.25
N ASN A 65 2.50 -15.63 17.24
CA ASN A 65 2.38 -17.09 17.38
C ASN A 65 1.20 -17.69 16.58
N THR A 66 0.14 -18.15 17.26
CA THR A 66 -1.05 -18.76 16.63
C THR A 66 -2.09 -17.76 16.12
N PHE A 67 -1.83 -16.45 16.29
CA PHE A 67 -2.71 -15.38 15.83
C PHE A 67 -2.86 -15.44 14.31
N VAL A 68 -4.11 -15.51 13.86
CA VAL A 68 -4.45 -15.77 12.46
C VAL A 68 -4.48 -14.49 11.64
N LEU A 69 -3.67 -14.46 10.58
CA LEU A 69 -3.40 -13.28 9.77
C LEU A 69 -3.70 -13.54 8.29
N PRO A 70 -4.12 -12.49 7.54
CA PRO A 70 -4.34 -12.60 6.11
C PRO A 70 -3.03 -12.52 5.33
N ILE A 71 -2.77 -13.55 4.53
CA ILE A 71 -1.71 -13.58 3.53
C ILE A 71 -2.31 -13.67 2.12
N ARG A 72 -1.59 -13.19 1.11
CA ARG A 72 -1.91 -13.42 -0.30
C ARG A 72 -0.74 -14.07 -0.99
N ARG A 73 -1.02 -15.10 -1.79
CA ARG A 73 -0.06 -15.76 -2.68
C ARG A 73 -0.26 -15.18 -4.07
N TYR A 74 0.62 -14.28 -4.49
CA TYR A 74 0.47 -13.60 -5.78
C TYR A 74 1.10 -14.39 -6.93
N GLY A 75 2.21 -15.08 -6.66
CA GLY A 75 3.00 -15.81 -7.65
C GLY A 75 3.74 -14.92 -8.65
N TRP A 76 4.97 -15.29 -9.00
CA TRP A 76 5.83 -14.49 -9.89
C TRP A 76 5.32 -14.37 -11.34
N LYS A 77 4.47 -15.29 -11.80
CA LYS A 77 3.89 -15.24 -13.16
C LYS A 77 3.11 -13.96 -13.44
N ARG A 78 2.68 -13.21 -12.41
CA ARG A 78 2.01 -11.92 -12.62
C ARG A 78 2.91 -10.87 -13.26
N TYR A 79 4.23 -10.96 -13.06
CA TYR A 79 5.19 -9.99 -13.60
C TYR A 79 5.58 -10.28 -15.05
N GLU A 80 5.21 -11.44 -15.59
CA GLU A 80 5.44 -11.80 -16.99
C GLU A 80 4.46 -11.07 -17.93
N GLN A 81 3.29 -10.66 -17.43
CA GLN A 81 2.23 -9.99 -18.20
C GLN A 81 2.57 -8.54 -18.55
N ASP A 82 2.29 -8.11 -19.79
CA ASP A 82 2.57 -6.75 -20.26
C ASP A 82 1.76 -5.67 -19.53
N LYS A 83 0.64 -6.06 -18.93
CA LYS A 83 -0.21 -5.21 -18.10
C LYS A 83 -0.76 -5.95 -16.89
N ARG A 84 -1.11 -5.20 -15.87
CA ARG A 84 -1.79 -5.71 -14.67
C ARG A 84 -3.24 -6.04 -14.99
N THR A 85 -3.67 -7.18 -14.48
CA THR A 85 -5.07 -7.61 -14.47
C THR A 85 -5.60 -7.64 -13.05
N TRP A 86 -6.91 -7.49 -12.87
CA TRP A 86 -7.52 -7.47 -11.54
C TRP A 86 -7.18 -8.69 -10.70
N GLN A 87 -7.15 -9.87 -11.31
CA GLN A 87 -6.88 -11.14 -10.65
C GLN A 87 -5.45 -11.22 -10.08
N SER A 88 -4.54 -10.37 -10.58
CA SER A 88 -3.12 -10.36 -10.22
C SER A 88 -2.73 -9.29 -9.18
N ILE A 89 -3.68 -8.46 -8.74
CA ILE A 89 -3.41 -7.29 -7.90
C ILE A 89 -4.36 -7.18 -6.71
N GLY A 90 -3.85 -6.65 -5.59
CA GLY A 90 -4.66 -6.24 -4.45
C GLY A 90 -5.73 -7.25 -4.04
N SER A 91 -6.98 -6.79 -3.90
CA SER A 91 -8.14 -7.61 -3.52
C SER A 91 -8.67 -8.55 -4.59
N GLY A 92 -8.13 -8.51 -5.81
CA GLY A 92 -8.45 -9.51 -6.82
C GLY A 92 -7.73 -10.84 -6.59
N THR A 93 -6.63 -10.84 -5.83
CA THR A 93 -5.99 -12.04 -5.29
C THR A 93 -6.61 -12.38 -3.94
N GLU A 94 -7.13 -13.61 -3.81
CA GLU A 94 -7.83 -14.04 -2.59
C GLU A 94 -6.87 -14.13 -1.41
N ALA A 95 -7.32 -13.63 -0.26
CA ALA A 95 -6.55 -13.71 0.98
C ALA A 95 -6.82 -15.04 1.68
N GLN A 96 -5.75 -15.75 2.03
CA GLN A 96 -5.78 -16.93 2.87
C GLN A 96 -5.48 -16.51 4.31
N ARG A 97 -6.07 -17.22 5.28
CA ARG A 97 -5.88 -16.94 6.70
C ARG A 97 -5.05 -18.04 7.31
N VAL A 98 -3.89 -17.69 7.84
CA VAL A 98 -2.95 -18.64 8.44
C VAL A 98 -2.49 -18.14 9.81
N PRO A 99 -2.20 -19.03 10.78
CA PRO A 99 -1.46 -18.66 11.98
C PRO A 99 -0.11 -18.01 11.62
N PHE A 100 0.33 -17.01 12.38
CA PHE A 100 1.61 -16.34 12.09
C PHE A 100 2.79 -17.30 12.10
N ILE A 101 2.82 -18.27 13.02
CA ILE A 101 3.88 -19.28 13.11
C ILE A 101 4.07 -20.01 11.78
N GLN A 102 2.97 -20.34 11.08
CA GLN A 102 3.03 -20.99 9.78
C GLN A 102 3.59 -20.06 8.70
N TYR A 103 3.25 -18.76 8.75
CA TYR A 103 3.83 -17.79 7.82
C TYR A 103 5.32 -17.54 8.10
N ALA A 104 5.73 -17.56 9.37
CA ALA A 104 7.13 -17.45 9.76
C ALA A 104 7.97 -18.63 9.23
N GLU A 105 7.44 -19.85 9.29
CA GLU A 105 8.04 -21.04 8.66
C GLU A 105 8.19 -20.87 7.13
N MET A 106 7.18 -20.30 6.46
CA MET A 106 7.25 -20.01 5.01
C MET A 106 8.32 -18.97 4.67
N LEU A 107 8.56 -18.00 5.55
CA LEU A 107 9.61 -16.99 5.37
C LEU A 107 11.01 -17.62 5.50
N GLU A 108 11.22 -18.48 6.49
CA GLU A 108 12.49 -19.15 6.74
C GLU A 108 12.83 -20.22 5.70
N SER A 109 11.82 -20.99 5.26
CA SER A 109 12.02 -22.05 4.26
C SER A 109 12.26 -21.51 2.85
N GLY A 110 11.97 -20.22 2.61
CA GLY A 110 12.01 -19.60 1.29
C GLY A 110 10.72 -19.75 0.49
N GLU A 111 9.72 -20.52 0.94
CA GLU A 111 8.44 -20.69 0.24
C GLU A 111 7.75 -19.35 -0.01
N ALA A 112 7.79 -18.43 0.97
CA ALA A 112 7.21 -17.11 0.85
C ALA A 112 7.85 -16.29 -0.28
N GLN A 113 9.17 -16.44 -0.47
CA GLN A 113 9.89 -15.82 -1.58
C GLN A 113 9.54 -16.51 -2.89
N GLU A 114 9.56 -17.84 -2.96
CA GLU A 114 9.30 -18.60 -4.19
C GLU A 114 7.89 -18.39 -4.75
N GLN A 115 6.91 -18.12 -3.88
CA GLN A 115 5.51 -17.96 -4.27
C GLN A 115 4.99 -16.52 -4.21
N ASP A 116 5.85 -15.52 -3.97
CA ASP A 116 5.48 -14.11 -3.80
C ASP A 116 4.33 -13.95 -2.77
N ILE A 117 4.56 -14.47 -1.56
CA ILE A 117 3.59 -14.46 -0.46
C ILE A 117 3.77 -13.20 0.39
N TYR A 118 2.68 -12.47 0.57
CA TYR A 118 2.69 -11.20 1.29
C TYR A 118 1.58 -11.13 2.33
N LEU A 119 1.94 -10.79 3.57
CA LEU A 119 0.97 -10.43 4.61
C LEU A 119 0.41 -9.05 4.29
N VAL A 120 -0.91 -9.02 4.05
CA VAL A 120 -1.61 -7.82 3.58
C VAL A 120 -2.46 -7.18 4.68
N LYS A 121 -2.32 -5.86 4.84
CA LYS A 121 -3.23 -4.97 5.57
C LYS A 121 -3.90 -5.62 6.79
N ARG A 122 -3.12 -5.98 7.79
CA ARG A 122 -3.68 -6.42 9.07
C ARG A 122 -3.74 -5.25 10.06
N SER A 123 -4.93 -4.85 10.49
CA SER A 123 -5.06 -3.92 11.63
C SER A 123 -4.38 -4.50 12.87
N LEU A 124 -3.53 -3.69 13.51
CA LEU A 124 -2.85 -4.01 14.76
C LEU A 124 -3.76 -3.91 15.98
N LYS A 125 -4.96 -3.35 15.84
CA LYS A 125 -5.96 -3.30 16.90
C LYS A 125 -6.40 -4.71 17.30
N ASN A 126 -6.53 -4.97 18.60
CA ASN A 126 -6.88 -6.29 19.13
C ASN A 126 -5.88 -7.36 18.68
N THR A 127 -4.58 -7.03 18.66
CA THR A 127 -3.50 -7.98 18.39
C THR A 127 -2.51 -7.96 19.55
N PRO A 128 -1.71 -9.02 19.75
CA PRO A 128 -0.64 -9.03 20.75
C PRO A 128 0.41 -7.91 20.59
N LEU A 129 0.45 -7.21 19.46
CA LEU A 129 1.35 -6.08 19.19
C LEU A 129 0.80 -4.73 19.68
N GLU A 130 -0.38 -4.71 20.30
CA GLU A 130 -1.06 -3.48 20.73
C GLU A 130 -0.22 -2.64 21.73
N GLN A 131 0.62 -3.30 22.52
CA GLN A 131 1.57 -2.64 23.42
C GLN A 131 2.59 -1.73 22.71
N ASN A 132 2.89 -1.99 21.43
CA ASN A 132 3.81 -1.18 20.64
C ASN A 132 3.12 0.01 19.96
N LEU A 133 1.79 0.16 20.10
CA LEU A 133 1.06 1.24 19.44
C LEU A 133 1.45 2.63 19.96
N ALA A 134 1.90 2.76 21.21
CA ALA A 134 2.33 4.04 21.76
C ALA A 134 3.47 4.66 20.93
N SER A 135 4.50 3.86 20.60
CA SER A 135 5.63 4.30 19.76
C SER A 135 5.24 4.60 18.31
N LEU A 136 4.10 4.09 17.84
CA LEU A 136 3.57 4.41 16.51
C LEU A 136 2.65 5.64 16.56
N GLN A 137 1.93 5.84 17.67
CA GLN A 137 1.01 6.96 17.87
C GLN A 137 1.74 8.32 17.84
N GLN A 138 2.94 8.39 18.39
CA GLN A 138 3.78 9.60 18.36
C GLN A 138 4.04 10.15 16.95
N VAL A 139 4.01 9.32 15.90
CA VAL A 139 4.13 9.77 14.51
C VAL A 139 3.00 10.73 14.16
N GLY A 140 1.77 10.38 14.56
CA GLY A 140 0.61 11.25 14.34
C GLY A 140 0.66 12.50 15.22
N GLU A 141 1.09 12.36 16.47
CA GLU A 141 1.17 13.48 17.43
C GLU A 141 2.21 14.53 17.02
N LYS A 142 3.44 14.09 16.70
CA LYS A 142 4.53 14.99 16.26
C LYS A 142 4.20 15.70 14.95
N LEU A 143 3.48 15.04 14.05
CA LEU A 143 3.06 15.61 12.76
C LEU A 143 1.70 16.35 12.82
N GLY A 144 0.98 16.33 13.94
CA GLY A 144 -0.35 16.94 14.05
C GLY A 144 -1.43 16.27 13.18
N LEU A 145 -1.31 14.96 12.91
CA LEU A 145 -2.22 14.21 12.05
C LEU A 145 -3.39 13.61 12.84
N ALA A 146 -4.62 13.90 12.39
CA ALA A 146 -5.82 13.28 12.95
C ALA A 146 -6.10 11.91 12.31
N PRO A 147 -6.28 10.84 13.11
CA PRO A 147 -6.41 9.49 12.57
C PRO A 147 -7.75 9.20 11.90
N MET A 148 -7.72 8.37 10.84
CA MET A 148 -8.90 7.85 10.13
C MET A 148 -8.98 6.32 10.12
N SER A 149 -7.89 5.64 10.48
CA SER A 149 -7.83 4.19 10.59
C SER A 149 -6.96 3.75 11.76
N ASP A 150 -7.01 2.46 12.08
CA ASP A 150 -5.96 1.79 12.86
C ASP A 150 -4.65 1.74 12.06
N PHE A 151 -3.56 1.43 12.76
CA PHE A 151 -2.29 1.03 12.14
C PHE A 151 -2.44 -0.35 11.51
N ASN A 152 -1.90 -0.54 10.30
CA ASN A 152 -1.93 -1.82 9.60
C ASN A 152 -0.51 -2.34 9.33
N LEU A 153 -0.29 -3.60 9.66
CA LEU A 153 0.94 -4.34 9.38
C LEU A 153 0.97 -4.84 7.94
N TRP A 154 2.18 -4.73 7.37
CA TRP A 154 2.55 -5.27 6.07
C TRP A 154 3.90 -5.96 6.21
N LEU A 155 3.98 -7.21 5.73
CA LEU A 155 5.17 -8.02 5.85
C LEU A 155 5.32 -8.85 4.56
N GLY A 156 6.52 -8.88 4.01
CA GLY A 156 6.85 -9.66 2.83
C GLY A 156 8.31 -10.01 2.76
N THR A 157 8.64 -10.82 1.76
CA THR A 157 10.02 -11.10 1.38
C THR A 157 10.53 -10.06 0.38
N SER A 158 11.79 -10.15 -0.07
CA SER A 158 12.39 -9.22 -1.02
C SER A 158 11.78 -9.35 -2.43
N GLY A 159 11.65 -8.25 -3.16
CA GLY A 159 11.15 -8.22 -4.53
C GLY A 159 9.62 -8.20 -4.68
N HIS A 160 8.85 -8.32 -3.59
CA HIS A 160 7.40 -8.16 -3.62
C HIS A 160 7.02 -6.73 -4.02
N ILE A 161 6.15 -6.59 -5.03
CA ILE A 161 5.63 -5.30 -5.47
C ILE A 161 4.18 -5.12 -5.02
N THR A 162 3.95 -4.11 -4.19
CA THR A 162 2.62 -3.52 -4.01
C THR A 162 2.32 -2.65 -5.23
N CYS A 163 1.38 -3.11 -6.06
CA CYS A 163 1.10 -2.50 -7.36
C CYS A 163 0.75 -1.01 -7.26
N LEU A 164 1.17 -0.23 -8.25
CA LEU A 164 0.84 1.18 -8.43
C LEU A 164 -0.66 1.45 -8.25
N HIS A 165 -0.97 2.24 -7.22
CA HIS A 165 -2.32 2.67 -6.88
C HIS A 165 -2.29 3.99 -6.14
N TYR A 166 -3.46 4.55 -5.86
CA TYR A 166 -3.60 5.71 -4.98
C TYR A 166 -4.67 5.46 -3.92
N ASP A 167 -4.58 6.17 -2.80
CA ASP A 167 -5.56 6.15 -1.72
C ASP A 167 -6.28 7.51 -1.59
N PRO A 168 -7.55 7.54 -1.18
CA PRO A 168 -8.32 8.78 -1.02
C PRO A 168 -8.10 9.49 0.33
N MET A 169 -7.20 8.97 1.17
CA MET A 169 -6.79 9.54 2.46
C MET A 169 -5.30 9.86 2.47
N ASP A 170 -4.89 10.75 3.36
CA ASP A 170 -3.47 10.88 3.68
C ASP A 170 -2.99 9.60 4.34
N GLY A 171 -1.78 9.18 4.01
CA GLY A 171 -1.16 7.98 4.56
C GLY A 171 0.22 8.27 5.12
N THR A 172 0.62 7.56 6.15
CA THR A 172 2.03 7.38 6.50
C THR A 172 2.42 5.93 6.31
N LEU A 173 3.60 5.69 5.77
CA LEU A 173 4.25 4.38 5.73
C LEU A 173 5.52 4.46 6.59
N ILE A 174 5.50 3.72 7.70
CA ILE A 174 6.57 3.63 8.68
C ILE A 174 7.36 2.35 8.36
N GLN A 175 8.64 2.49 8.02
CA GLN A 175 9.48 1.34 7.68
C GLN A 175 10.15 0.82 8.94
N LEU A 176 9.82 -0.40 9.35
CA LEU A 176 10.28 -0.99 10.61
C LEU A 176 11.49 -1.92 10.41
N ARG A 177 11.54 -2.63 9.28
CA ARG A 177 12.64 -3.56 8.98
C ARG A 177 12.89 -3.71 7.49
N GLY A 178 14.16 -3.76 7.08
CA GLY A 178 14.53 -3.75 5.67
C GLY A 178 14.20 -2.42 5.00
N ALA A 179 14.10 -2.40 3.67
CA ALA A 179 13.81 -1.19 2.91
C ALA A 179 12.68 -1.40 1.89
N LYS A 180 12.12 -0.29 1.42
CA LYS A 180 11.20 -0.28 0.29
C LYS A 180 11.65 0.74 -0.74
N LYS A 181 11.81 0.31 -1.99
CA LYS A 181 11.86 1.23 -3.12
C LYS A 181 10.47 1.83 -3.31
N VAL A 182 10.40 3.14 -3.36
CA VAL A 182 9.17 3.92 -3.48
C VAL A 182 9.19 4.61 -4.84
N VAL A 183 8.15 4.36 -5.62
CA VAL A 183 7.90 5.09 -6.87
C VAL A 183 6.62 5.89 -6.69
N LEU A 184 6.66 7.22 -6.81
CA LEU A 184 5.48 8.08 -6.69
C LEU A 184 5.18 8.86 -7.97
N PHE A 185 3.90 9.18 -8.17
CA PHE A 185 3.46 10.15 -9.17
C PHE A 185 2.38 11.07 -8.60
N PRO A 186 2.38 12.37 -8.97
CA PRO A 186 1.39 13.30 -8.45
C PRO A 186 -0.02 12.96 -8.96
N PRO A 187 -1.08 13.37 -8.22
CA PRO A 187 -2.47 13.10 -8.60
C PRO A 187 -2.86 13.62 -9.99
N SER A 188 -2.15 14.64 -10.51
CA SER A 188 -2.34 15.20 -11.85
C SER A 188 -2.07 14.19 -12.97
N GLN A 189 -1.31 13.11 -12.70
CA GLN A 189 -1.02 12.06 -13.68
C GLN A 189 -2.07 10.96 -13.76
N LEU A 190 -3.23 11.13 -13.08
CA LEU A 190 -4.27 10.09 -12.99
C LEU A 190 -4.61 9.43 -14.33
N TYR A 191 -4.82 10.19 -15.39
CA TYR A 191 -5.20 9.61 -16.70
C TYR A 191 -4.00 9.09 -17.51
N ASN A 192 -2.78 9.51 -17.18
CA ASN A 192 -1.55 9.04 -17.81
C ASN A 192 -1.08 7.71 -17.21
N LEU A 193 -1.61 7.33 -16.04
CA LEU A 193 -1.33 6.08 -15.34
C LEU A 193 -2.42 5.02 -15.53
N TYR A 194 -3.35 5.22 -16.46
CA TYR A 194 -4.33 4.21 -16.88
C TYR A 194 -5.01 3.43 -15.73
N PRO A 195 -5.67 4.12 -14.77
CA PRO A 195 -6.49 3.46 -13.77
C PRO A 195 -7.52 2.57 -14.43
N PHE A 196 -7.86 1.46 -13.80
CA PHE A 196 -9.03 0.72 -14.24
C PHE A 196 -10.29 1.57 -14.10
N SER A 197 -11.20 1.43 -15.06
CA SER A 197 -12.47 2.17 -15.09
C SER A 197 -13.31 1.97 -13.81
N PHE A 198 -13.86 3.05 -13.26
CA PHE A 198 -14.76 2.96 -12.10
C PHE A 198 -16.09 2.25 -12.42
N TRP A 199 -16.48 2.16 -13.71
CA TRP A 199 -17.65 1.40 -14.15
C TRP A 199 -17.56 -0.09 -13.81
N VAL A 200 -16.35 -0.61 -13.53
CA VAL A 200 -16.14 -1.99 -13.05
C VAL A 200 -16.94 -2.28 -11.78
N HIS A 201 -17.14 -1.26 -10.94
CA HIS A 201 -17.83 -1.38 -9.66
C HIS A 201 -19.31 -1.74 -9.83
N LEU A 202 -19.92 -1.32 -10.93
CA LEU A 202 -21.30 -1.70 -11.27
C LEU A 202 -21.47 -3.21 -11.46
N ARG A 203 -20.43 -3.89 -11.95
CA ARG A 203 -20.47 -5.34 -12.25
C ARG A 203 -19.82 -6.20 -11.18
N HIS A 204 -18.91 -5.66 -10.39
CA HIS A 204 -18.04 -6.44 -9.49
C HIS A 204 -18.00 -5.90 -8.05
N GLY A 205 -18.88 -4.97 -7.71
CA GLY A 205 -18.93 -4.35 -6.39
C GLY A 205 -17.61 -3.67 -6.02
N LEU A 206 -17.22 -3.74 -4.74
CA LEU A 206 -16.00 -3.11 -4.23
C LEU A 206 -14.75 -4.01 -4.32
N LYS A 207 -14.87 -5.23 -4.87
CA LYS A 207 -13.74 -6.17 -4.97
C LYS A 207 -12.65 -5.69 -5.92
N MET A 208 -13.03 -5.05 -7.03
CA MET A 208 -12.11 -4.53 -8.05
C MET A 208 -11.97 -3.01 -7.91
N ARG A 209 -10.95 -2.54 -7.18
CA ARG A 209 -10.77 -1.13 -6.83
C ARG A 209 -10.24 -0.28 -7.98
N ALA A 210 -11.04 0.63 -8.52
CA ALA A 210 -10.65 1.50 -9.64
C ALA A 210 -9.42 2.39 -9.39
N SER A 211 -8.88 2.44 -8.17
CA SER A 211 -7.68 3.21 -7.82
C SER A 211 -6.35 2.51 -8.16
N TYR A 212 -6.37 1.28 -8.68
CA TYR A 212 -5.18 0.62 -9.21
C TYR A 212 -4.90 1.01 -10.67
N SER A 213 -3.62 1.07 -11.01
CA SER A 213 -3.13 1.23 -12.37
C SER A 213 -2.99 -0.11 -13.09
N GLN A 214 -3.17 -0.09 -14.41
CA GLN A 214 -2.88 -1.22 -15.30
C GLN A 214 -1.41 -1.34 -15.67
N VAL A 215 -0.61 -0.29 -15.48
CA VAL A 215 0.75 -0.22 -16.03
C VAL A 215 1.80 -0.76 -15.06
N TYR A 216 2.95 -1.16 -15.61
CA TYR A 216 4.18 -1.41 -14.88
C TYR A 216 5.17 -0.26 -15.15
N PRO A 217 5.43 0.65 -14.19
CA PRO A 217 6.34 1.78 -14.40
C PRO A 217 7.77 1.36 -14.75
N GLU A 218 8.25 0.25 -14.19
CA GLU A 218 9.60 -0.28 -14.43
C GLU A 218 9.74 -1.04 -15.76
N ARG A 219 8.63 -1.49 -16.33
CA ARG A 219 8.57 -2.18 -17.62
C ARG A 219 7.44 -1.59 -18.46
N PRO A 220 7.59 -0.35 -18.95
CA PRO A 220 6.51 0.36 -19.60
C PRO A 220 6.24 -0.20 -21.00
N ASP A 221 5.00 -0.62 -21.25
CA ASP A 221 4.47 -0.89 -22.59
C ASP A 221 3.90 0.41 -23.18
N PHE A 222 4.70 1.10 -23.99
CA PHE A 222 4.29 2.36 -24.60
C PHE A 222 3.39 2.21 -25.83
N GLU A 223 3.27 1.01 -26.38
CA GLU A 223 2.33 0.75 -27.48
C GLU A 223 0.90 0.69 -26.91
N ALA A 224 0.70 -0.06 -25.82
CA ALA A 224 -0.59 -0.13 -25.13
C ALA A 224 -0.88 1.13 -24.29
N PHE A 225 0.16 1.73 -23.68
CA PHE A 225 0.03 2.84 -22.72
C PHE A 225 0.88 4.07 -23.11
N PRO A 226 0.65 4.68 -24.28
CA PRO A 226 1.50 5.78 -24.77
C PRO A 226 1.59 6.99 -23.83
N ARG A 227 0.52 7.28 -23.06
CA ARG A 227 0.50 8.40 -22.10
C ARG A 227 1.38 8.19 -20.87
N LEU A 228 1.88 6.97 -20.66
CA LEU A 228 2.81 6.67 -19.58
C LEU A 228 4.11 7.46 -19.74
N ARG A 229 4.50 7.82 -20.97
CA ARG A 229 5.65 8.70 -21.23
C ARG A 229 5.53 10.04 -20.51
N GLN A 230 4.32 10.62 -20.48
CA GLN A 230 4.04 11.88 -19.80
C GLN A 230 4.09 11.68 -18.28
N ALA A 231 3.49 10.61 -17.75
CA ALA A 231 3.57 10.33 -16.32
C ALA A 231 5.02 10.15 -15.83
N LEU A 232 5.87 9.45 -16.59
CA LEU A 232 7.27 9.20 -16.25
C LEU A 232 8.10 10.49 -16.09
N GLN A 233 7.73 11.60 -16.73
CA GLN A 233 8.40 12.90 -16.52
C GLN A 233 8.15 13.52 -15.13
N HIS A 234 7.15 13.00 -14.41
CA HIS A 234 6.75 13.44 -13.07
C HIS A 234 6.99 12.33 -12.02
N ARG A 235 7.82 11.34 -12.35
CA ARG A 235 8.15 10.21 -11.48
C ARG A 235 9.06 10.65 -10.34
N TYR A 236 8.72 10.24 -9.13
CA TYR A 236 9.60 10.34 -7.98
C TYR A 236 10.12 8.95 -7.63
N ASP A 237 11.41 8.83 -7.35
CA ASP A 237 12.04 7.60 -6.90
C ASP A 237 12.87 7.85 -5.64
N ASP A 238 12.67 7.02 -4.62
CA ASP A 238 13.52 7.00 -3.44
C ASP A 238 13.49 5.61 -2.77
N VAL A 239 14.35 5.39 -1.78
CA VAL A 239 14.34 4.22 -0.92
C VAL A 239 13.96 4.65 0.49
N LEU A 240 12.84 4.13 0.98
CA LEU A 240 12.42 4.26 2.37
C LEU A 240 13.17 3.24 3.22
N ARG A 241 14.02 3.74 4.11
CA ARG A 241 14.89 2.93 4.97
C ARG A 241 14.25 2.69 6.33
N GLN A 242 14.75 1.68 7.04
CA GLN A 242 14.36 1.41 8.41
C GLN A 242 14.46 2.67 9.29
N GLY A 243 13.42 2.91 10.10
CA GLY A 243 13.29 4.08 10.97
C GLY A 243 12.73 5.34 10.29
N GLU A 244 12.64 5.36 8.95
CA GLU A 244 12.04 6.46 8.22
C GLU A 244 10.51 6.32 8.08
N VAL A 245 9.85 7.47 7.99
CA VAL A 245 8.41 7.57 7.76
C VAL A 245 8.15 8.34 6.47
N LEU A 246 7.51 7.70 5.50
CA LEU A 246 7.02 8.37 4.29
C LEU A 246 5.60 8.88 4.52
N PHE A 247 5.39 10.18 4.38
CA PHE A 247 4.07 10.76 4.22
C PHE A 247 3.65 10.71 2.75
N ILE A 248 2.52 10.05 2.48
CA ILE A 248 1.91 9.91 1.16
C ILE A 248 0.60 10.71 1.17
N PRO A 249 0.54 11.88 0.51
CA PRO A 249 -0.67 12.68 0.48
C PRO A 249 -1.78 11.98 -0.32
N ALA A 250 -3.03 12.23 0.06
CA ALA A 250 -4.19 11.68 -0.63
C ALA A 250 -4.12 11.89 -2.15
N GLY A 251 -4.38 10.82 -2.90
CA GLY A 251 -4.41 10.82 -4.36
C GLY A 251 -3.05 10.66 -5.03
N TRP A 252 -1.94 10.66 -4.29
CA TRP A 252 -0.64 10.32 -4.85
C TRP A 252 -0.59 8.85 -5.22
N TRP A 253 -0.15 8.61 -6.45
CA TRP A 253 0.09 7.27 -6.94
C TRP A 253 1.39 6.75 -6.35
N HIS A 254 1.38 5.52 -5.88
CA HIS A 254 2.53 4.92 -5.24
C HIS A 254 2.63 3.43 -5.55
N GLU A 255 3.84 3.01 -5.90
CA GLU A 255 4.26 1.62 -6.04
C GLU A 255 5.41 1.37 -5.06
N LEU A 256 5.33 0.26 -4.34
CA LEU A 256 6.30 -0.09 -3.30
C LEU A 256 6.89 -1.45 -3.61
N THR A 257 8.20 -1.51 -3.81
CA THR A 257 8.93 -2.76 -3.96
C THR A 257 9.70 -3.04 -2.69
N THR A 258 9.50 -4.20 -2.08
CA THR A 258 10.31 -4.62 -0.93
C THR A 258 11.74 -4.86 -1.40
N VAL A 259 12.69 -4.23 -0.72
CA VAL A 259 14.12 -4.43 -0.95
C VAL A 259 14.65 -5.05 0.33
N GLY A 260 15.01 -6.33 0.25
CA GLY A 260 15.70 -7.01 1.36
C GLY A 260 16.97 -6.25 1.74
N ASN A 261 17.40 -6.39 2.99
CA ASN A 261 18.70 -5.84 3.37
C ASN A 261 19.83 -6.84 3.04
N GLU A 262 21.04 -6.33 2.96
CA GLU A 262 22.26 -7.13 2.74
C GLU A 262 22.61 -8.01 3.96
N ALA A 263 21.92 -7.84 5.09
CA ALA A 263 22.24 -8.46 6.37
C ALA A 263 21.58 -9.84 6.60
N GLY A 264 21.03 -10.47 5.55
CA GLY A 264 20.45 -11.81 5.64
C GLY A 264 19.03 -11.86 6.21
N ASP A 265 18.31 -10.73 6.27
CA ASP A 265 16.93 -10.74 6.73
C ASP A 265 15.97 -11.30 5.69
N VAL A 266 15.23 -12.34 6.09
CA VAL A 266 14.23 -13.01 5.26
C VAL A 266 12.95 -12.19 5.07
N MET A 267 12.83 -11.02 5.71
CA MET A 267 11.61 -10.20 5.67
C MET A 267 11.84 -8.69 5.66
N VAL A 268 10.89 -8.00 5.02
CA VAL A 268 10.70 -6.56 5.04
C VAL A 268 9.39 -6.26 5.76
N CYS A 269 9.43 -5.37 6.75
CA CYS A 269 8.30 -5.06 7.62
C CYS A 269 8.02 -3.56 7.64
N SER A 270 6.75 -3.19 7.49
CA SER A 270 6.30 -1.80 7.54
C SER A 270 4.90 -1.70 8.12
N VAL A 271 4.60 -0.57 8.74
CA VAL A 271 3.27 -0.25 9.25
C VAL A 271 2.75 0.99 8.55
N ASN A 272 1.49 0.98 8.15
CA ASN A 272 0.84 2.17 7.61
C ASN A 272 -0.34 2.63 8.47
N ARG A 273 -0.70 3.91 8.36
CA ARG A 273 -1.94 4.46 8.92
C ARG A 273 -2.51 5.51 7.98
N PHE A 274 -3.83 5.61 7.94
CA PHE A 274 -4.53 6.65 7.21
C PHE A 274 -5.00 7.77 8.15
N TRP A 275 -4.96 9.00 7.61
CA TRP A 275 -5.17 10.25 8.32
C TRP A 275 -6.22 11.10 7.61
N GLN A 276 -6.77 12.08 8.34
CA GLN A 276 -7.69 13.05 7.77
C GLN A 276 -6.99 13.90 6.71
N VAL A 277 -7.74 14.21 5.66
CA VAL A 277 -7.32 15.09 4.56
C VAL A 277 -7.88 16.48 4.85
N PRO A 278 -7.08 17.57 4.83
CA PRO A 278 -7.59 18.92 5.01
C PRO A 278 -8.76 19.22 4.05
N ALA A 279 -9.82 19.83 4.56
CA ALA A 279 -11.11 19.93 3.87
C ALA A 279 -11.00 20.54 2.46
N VAL A 280 -10.26 21.64 2.31
CA VAL A 280 -10.08 22.32 1.01
C VAL A 280 -9.41 21.39 -0.02
N ARG A 281 -8.35 20.67 0.38
CA ARG A 281 -7.67 19.72 -0.50
C ARG A 281 -8.56 18.53 -0.81
N SER A 282 -9.28 18.02 0.18
CA SER A 282 -10.25 16.94 0.02
C SER A 282 -11.32 17.26 -1.04
N LEU A 283 -11.84 18.49 -1.05
CA LEU A 283 -12.88 18.91 -2.00
C LEU A 283 -12.36 19.05 -3.43
N ARG A 284 -11.08 19.42 -3.61
CA ARG A 284 -10.47 19.63 -4.93
C ARG A 284 -9.88 18.36 -5.55
N LEU A 285 -9.72 17.31 -4.77
CA LEU A 285 -9.00 16.11 -5.19
C LEU A 285 -9.90 15.18 -6.03
N TRP A 286 -9.75 15.26 -7.36
CA TRP A 286 -10.54 14.43 -8.28
C TRP A 286 -10.37 12.92 -8.05
N SER A 287 -9.14 12.46 -7.75
CA SER A 287 -8.87 11.05 -7.50
C SER A 287 -9.71 10.49 -6.34
N LYS A 288 -9.97 11.30 -5.30
CA LYS A 288 -10.86 10.98 -4.19
C LYS A 288 -12.32 10.89 -4.62
N TRP A 289 -12.82 11.89 -5.35
CA TRP A 289 -14.19 11.85 -5.88
C TRP A 289 -14.44 10.65 -6.79
N ARG A 290 -13.43 10.26 -7.57
CA ARG A 290 -13.48 9.07 -8.42
C ARG A 290 -13.65 7.78 -7.62
N VAL A 291 -13.05 7.67 -6.44
CA VAL A 291 -13.29 6.52 -5.53
C VAL A 291 -14.72 6.56 -5.00
N HIS A 292 -15.20 7.71 -4.55
CA HIS A 292 -16.59 7.86 -4.08
C HIS A 292 -17.61 7.51 -5.17
N LEU A 293 -17.39 7.97 -6.40
CA LEU A 293 -18.23 7.63 -7.54
C LEU A 293 -18.21 6.13 -7.82
N GLY A 294 -17.03 5.49 -7.74
CA GLY A 294 -16.90 4.04 -7.80
C GLY A 294 -17.74 3.32 -6.74
N SER A 295 -17.70 3.78 -5.49
CA SER A 295 -18.53 3.24 -4.41
C SER A 295 -20.03 3.42 -4.66
N VAL A 296 -20.45 4.57 -5.18
CA VAL A 296 -21.85 4.80 -5.59
C VAL A 296 -22.24 3.85 -6.72
N CYS A 297 -21.39 3.68 -7.73
CA CYS A 297 -21.62 2.73 -8.82
C CYS A 297 -21.68 1.27 -8.34
N ALA A 298 -21.09 0.93 -7.19
CA ALA A 298 -21.17 -0.41 -6.61
C ALA A 298 -22.53 -0.73 -5.97
N ILE A 299 -23.35 0.28 -5.64
CA ILE A 299 -24.60 0.11 -4.89
C ILE A 299 -25.55 -0.90 -5.55
N PRO A 300 -25.84 -0.84 -6.87
CA PRO A 300 -26.73 -1.81 -7.50
C PRO A 300 -26.24 -3.26 -7.40
N HIS A 301 -24.93 -3.48 -7.49
CA HIS A 301 -24.32 -4.80 -7.34
C HIS A 301 -24.50 -5.35 -5.93
N ILE A 302 -24.19 -4.51 -4.93
CA ILE A 302 -24.32 -4.86 -3.51
C ILE A 302 -25.78 -5.15 -3.15
N LEU A 303 -26.73 -4.34 -3.62
CA LEU A 303 -28.16 -4.62 -3.44
C LEU A 303 -28.56 -5.96 -4.04
N GLY A 304 -28.06 -6.29 -5.24
CA GLY A 304 -28.28 -7.58 -5.86
C GLY A 304 -27.76 -8.75 -5.02
N ASP A 305 -26.57 -8.62 -4.41
CA ASP A 305 -26.00 -9.62 -3.50
C ASP A 305 -26.85 -9.79 -2.24
N VAL A 306 -27.31 -8.69 -1.64
CA VAL A 306 -28.19 -8.71 -0.46
C VAL A 306 -29.51 -9.40 -0.78
N ILE A 307 -30.16 -9.06 -1.90
CA ILE A 307 -31.43 -9.69 -2.32
C ILE A 307 -31.24 -11.19 -2.51
N ARG A 308 -30.16 -11.63 -3.18
CA ARG A 308 -29.84 -13.06 -3.33
C ARG A 308 -29.61 -13.76 -2.00
N ALA A 309 -28.86 -13.13 -1.09
CA ALA A 309 -28.60 -13.70 0.23
C ALA A 309 -29.89 -13.88 1.04
N ILE A 310 -30.78 -12.87 1.04
CA ILE A 310 -32.11 -12.94 1.68
C ILE A 310 -32.96 -14.03 1.04
N ALA A 311 -33.06 -14.06 -0.30
CA ALA A 311 -33.86 -15.06 -1.01
C ALA A 311 -33.37 -16.50 -0.76
N SER A 312 -32.07 -16.69 -0.55
CA SER A 312 -31.48 -17.99 -0.22
C SER A 312 -31.58 -18.40 1.25
N GLY A 313 -32.09 -17.53 2.14
CA GLY A 313 -32.12 -17.77 3.59
C GLY A 313 -30.73 -17.84 4.25
N ASN A 314 -29.67 -17.41 3.56
CA ASN A 314 -28.29 -17.58 4.01
C ASN A 314 -27.82 -16.38 4.85
N ALA A 315 -28.00 -16.45 6.16
CA ALA A 315 -27.55 -15.43 7.11
C ALA A 315 -26.01 -15.22 7.09
N GLN A 316 -25.24 -16.27 6.77
CA GLN A 316 -23.78 -16.19 6.69
C GLN A 316 -23.34 -15.38 5.45
N ALA A 317 -24.06 -15.49 4.34
CA ALA A 317 -23.82 -14.68 3.14
C ALA A 317 -24.02 -13.19 3.41
N LEU A 318 -25.04 -12.81 4.20
CA LEU A 318 -25.24 -11.42 4.62
C LEU A 318 -24.06 -10.90 5.43
N SER A 319 -23.58 -11.67 6.42
CA SER A 319 -22.40 -11.29 7.22
C SER A 319 -21.16 -11.09 6.36
N GLN A 320 -20.94 -11.96 5.37
CA GLN A 320 -19.82 -11.84 4.43
C GLN A 320 -19.92 -10.62 3.50
N ILE A 321 -21.13 -10.17 3.14
CA ILE A 321 -21.32 -8.95 2.34
C ILE A 321 -20.91 -7.73 3.18
N TRP A 322 -21.34 -7.65 4.44
CA TRP A 322 -20.98 -6.54 5.33
C TRP A 322 -19.48 -6.46 5.63
N GLN A 323 -18.77 -7.59 5.64
CA GLN A 323 -17.31 -7.59 5.77
C GLN A 323 -16.57 -7.07 4.53
N LYS A 324 -17.24 -6.95 3.37
CA LYS A 324 -16.66 -6.49 2.10
C LYS A 324 -16.92 -5.01 1.79
N ILE A 325 -17.84 -4.37 2.52
CA ILE A 325 -18.22 -2.95 2.38
C ILE A 325 -17.30 -2.10 3.25
#